data_AF-A0A7C4GS91-F1
#
_entry.id   AF-A0A7C4GS91-F1
#
_cell.length_a   1.000
_cell.length_b   1.000
_cell.length_c   1.000
_cell.angle_alpha   90.00
_cell.angle_beta   90.00
_cell.angle_gamma   90.00
#
_symmetry.space_group_name_H-M   'P 1'
#
loop_
_entity.id
_entity.type
_entity.pdbx_description
1 polymer ?
#
loop_
_entity_poly.entity_id
_entity_poly.type
_entity_poly.pdbx_seq_one_letter_code
_entity_poly.pdbx_strand_id
1 'polypeptide(L)'
;MPSRRIHEHLDMLLFGKRYSWLHKWMDEPWRSLGKRHRQMRHDPYKTPFEAFLMSGGDWNAYASAYCHIMLDRCQINPKIIEILYVALKNFKLSPHFSRC
;
A
#
# COMPACT_ATOMS: atom_id res chain seq x y z
N MET A 1 9.23 -3.25 9.42
CA MET A 1 7.97 -3.18 8.65
C MET A 1 7.50 -1.77 8.80
N PRO A 2 7.34 -1.01 7.70
CA PRO A 2 6.71 0.30 7.78
C PRO A 2 5.37 0.17 8.53
N SER A 3 4.99 1.21 9.27
CA SER A 3 3.71 1.16 9.95
C SER A 3 2.58 1.14 8.91
N ARG A 4 1.43 0.52 9.22
CA ARG A 4 0.24 0.55 8.35
C ARG A 4 -0.10 1.97 7.88
N ARG A 5 0.14 2.98 8.72
CA ARG A 5 -0.04 4.39 8.37
C ARG A 5 0.82 4.83 7.19
N ILE A 6 2.07 4.38 7.09
CA ILE A 6 2.94 4.69 5.95
C ILE A 6 2.39 4.08 4.66
N HIS A 7 1.88 2.85 4.70
CA HIS A 7 1.24 2.23 3.55
C HIS A 7 -0.02 3.01 3.11
N GLU A 8 -0.86 3.41 4.07
CA GLU A 8 -2.04 4.23 3.80
C GLU A 8 -1.69 5.65 3.31
N HIS A 9 -0.59 6.23 3.78
CA HIS A 9 -0.09 7.50 3.26
C HIS A 9 0.33 7.35 1.81
N LEU A 10 1.06 6.28 1.46
CA LEU A 10 1.42 6.01 0.08
C LEU A 10 0.18 5.83 -0.81
N ASP A 11 -0.86 5.12 -0.35
CA ASP A 11 -2.10 5.00 -1.11
C ASP A 11 -2.77 6.36 -1.34
N MET A 12 -2.82 7.20 -0.31
CA MET A 12 -3.38 8.55 -0.43
C MET A 12 -2.59 9.40 -1.43
N LEU A 13 -1.26 9.27 -1.45
CA LEU A 13 -0.39 9.98 -2.38
C LEU A 13 -0.62 9.54 -3.84
N LEU A 14 -0.74 8.23 -4.08
CA LEU A 14 -0.79 7.67 -5.43
C LEU A 14 -2.21 7.61 -6.01
N PHE A 15 -3.19 7.26 -5.18
CA PHE A 15 -4.54 6.89 -5.64
C PHE A 15 -5.64 7.79 -5.09
N GLY A 16 -5.31 8.71 -4.17
CA GLY A 16 -6.28 9.61 -3.55
C GLY A 16 -7.28 8.93 -2.60
N LYS A 17 -7.10 7.64 -2.29
CA LYS A 17 -7.91 6.89 -1.31
C LYS A 17 -7.03 5.88 -0.56
N ARG A 18 -7.50 5.40 0.60
CA ARG A 18 -6.80 4.37 1.39
C ARG A 18 -7.32 2.98 1.05
N TYR A 19 -6.43 2.00 0.97
CA TYR A 19 -6.78 0.58 0.87
C TYR A 19 -6.60 -0.14 2.21
N SER A 20 -7.15 0.43 3.29
CA SER A 20 -7.01 -0.12 4.65
C SER A 20 -7.50 -1.56 4.77
N TRP A 21 -8.54 -1.95 4.01
CA TRP A 21 -9.04 -3.32 3.99
C TRP A 21 -8.01 -4.29 3.40
N LEU A 22 -7.29 -3.86 2.36
CA LEU A 22 -6.29 -4.66 1.65
C LEU A 22 -5.06 -4.85 2.53
N HIS A 23 -4.54 -3.77 3.14
CA HIS A 23 -3.44 -3.86 4.09
C HIS A 23 -3.79 -4.76 5.28
N LYS A 24 -5.02 -4.64 5.81
CA LYS A 24 -5.50 -5.52 6.87
C LYS A 24 -5.54 -6.98 6.40
N TRP A 25 -6.00 -7.26 5.19
CA TRP A 25 -6.04 -8.61 4.64
C TRP A 25 -4.63 -9.16 4.43
N MET A 26 -3.69 -8.40 3.86
CA MET A 26 -2.30 -8.84 3.67
C MET A 26 -1.60 -9.13 5.01
N ASP A 27 -1.82 -8.30 6.03
CA ASP A 27 -1.15 -8.40 7.33
C ASP A 27 -1.86 -9.34 8.32
N GLU A 28 -3.11 -9.74 8.08
CA GLU A 28 -3.89 -10.58 8.99
C GLU A 28 -3.18 -11.86 9.45
N PRO A 29 -2.38 -12.57 8.62
CA PRO A 29 -1.66 -13.76 9.07
C PRO A 29 -0.59 -13.49 10.13
N TRP A 30 -0.26 -12.23 10.43
CA TRP A 30 0.59 -11.83 11.56
C TRP A 30 0.13 -12.47 12.88
N ARG A 31 -1.19 -12.62 13.09
CA ARG A 31 -1.75 -13.17 14.33
C ARG A 31 -1.28 -14.59 14.62
N SER A 32 -1.05 -15.39 13.58
CA SER A 32 -0.66 -16.80 13.70
C SER A 32 0.83 -17.03 13.42
N LEU A 33 1.45 -16.21 12.56
CA LEU A 33 2.80 -16.44 12.05
C LEU A 33 3.84 -15.41 12.53
N GLY A 34 3.43 -14.37 13.25
CA GLY A 34 4.30 -13.27 13.65
C GLY A 34 5.04 -12.70 12.43
N LYS A 35 6.36 -12.51 12.51
CA LYS A 35 7.17 -11.96 11.39
C LYS A 35 7.13 -12.79 10.09
N ARG A 36 6.75 -14.08 10.14
CA ARG A 36 6.69 -14.96 8.96
C ARG A 36 5.42 -14.77 8.12
N HIS A 37 4.46 -13.94 8.54
CA HIS A 37 3.22 -13.71 7.80
C HIS A 37 3.42 -13.25 6.34
N ARG A 38 4.54 -12.57 6.06
CA ARG A 38 4.94 -12.14 4.72
C ARG A 38 5.19 -13.28 3.72
N GLN A 39 5.10 -14.54 4.14
CA GLN A 39 5.21 -15.68 3.24
C GLN A 39 3.88 -16.02 2.56
N MET A 40 2.73 -15.61 3.13
CA MET A 40 1.41 -16.02 2.60
C MET A 40 0.76 -14.99 1.67
N ARG A 41 0.91 -13.69 1.95
CA ARG A 41 0.23 -12.61 1.21
C ARG A 41 1.17 -11.45 0.84
N HIS A 42 2.45 -11.76 0.57
CA HIS A 42 3.43 -10.78 0.07
C HIS A 42 4.23 -11.33 -1.12
N ASP A 43 3.58 -12.17 -1.94
CA ASP A 43 4.10 -12.55 -3.24
C ASP A 43 3.86 -11.39 -4.23
N PRO A 44 4.91 -10.83 -4.86
CA PRO A 44 4.81 -9.61 -5.65
C PRO A 44 4.11 -9.81 -6.99
N TYR A 45 3.81 -11.05 -7.39
CA TYR A 45 3.14 -11.38 -8.64
C TYR A 45 1.72 -11.87 -8.39
N LYS A 46 1.52 -12.74 -7.39
CA LYS A 46 0.20 -13.33 -7.07
C LYS A 46 -0.68 -12.38 -6.26
N THR A 47 -0.15 -11.81 -5.17
CA THR A 47 -0.96 -11.03 -4.24
C THR A 47 -1.56 -9.76 -4.88
N PRO A 48 -0.85 -9.00 -5.73
CA PRO A 48 -1.46 -7.89 -6.46
C PRO A 48 -2.63 -8.32 -7.35
N PHE A 49 -2.53 -9.48 -8.00
CA PHE A 49 -3.61 -10.00 -8.84
C PHE A 49 -4.82 -10.45 -8.00
N GLU A 50 -4.59 -11.07 -6.85
CA GLU A 50 -5.66 -11.38 -5.89
C GLU A 50 -6.37 -10.10 -5.41
N ALA A 51 -5.62 -9.03 -5.12
CA ALA A 51 -6.18 -7.74 -4.74
C ALA A 51 -7.06 -7.12 -5.86
N PHE A 52 -6.63 -7.25 -7.12
CA PHE A 52 -7.43 -6.86 -8.28
C PHE A 52 -8.76 -7.63 -8.34
N LEU A 53 -8.73 -8.95 -8.19
CA LEU A 53 -9.94 -9.77 -8.24
C LEU A 53 -10.88 -9.47 -7.05
N MET A 54 -10.34 -9.38 -5.84
CA MET A 54 -11.12 -9.10 -4.62
C MET A 54 -11.78 -7.71 -4.63
N SER A 55 -11.20 -6.76 -5.35
CA SER A 55 -11.73 -5.40 -5.49
C SER A 55 -12.72 -5.24 -6.65
N GLY A 56 -13.05 -6.32 -7.38
CA GLY A 56 -13.92 -6.26 -8.54
C GLY A 56 -13.26 -5.66 -9.78
N GLY A 57 -11.93 -5.76 -9.88
CA GLY A 57 -11.16 -5.29 -11.04
C GLY A 57 -10.52 -3.90 -10.88
N ASP A 58 -10.22 -3.47 -9.66
CA ASP A 58 -9.57 -2.17 -9.41
C ASP A 58 -8.04 -2.27 -9.56
N TRP A 59 -7.49 -1.71 -10.64
CA TRP A 59 -6.04 -1.64 -10.86
C TRP A 59 -5.28 -0.84 -9.80
N ASN A 60 -5.94 0.09 -9.12
CA ASN A 60 -5.31 0.80 -8.01
C ASN A 60 -5.20 -0.10 -6.75
N ALA A 61 -6.07 -1.11 -6.59
CA ALA A 61 -5.93 -2.11 -5.54
C ALA A 61 -4.75 -3.06 -5.83
N TYR A 62 -4.58 -3.45 -7.09
CA TYR A 62 -3.38 -4.16 -7.55
C TYR A 62 -2.11 -3.37 -7.19
N ALA A 63 -2.06 -2.10 -7.61
CA ALA A 63 -0.90 -1.25 -7.39
C ALA A 63 -0.65 -1.01 -5.90
N SER A 64 -1.69 -0.85 -5.08
CA SER A 64 -1.57 -0.73 -3.62
C SER A 64 -0.94 -1.97 -2.97
N ALA A 65 -1.39 -3.18 -3.33
CA ALA A 65 -0.77 -4.44 -2.85
C ALA A 65 0.70 -4.54 -3.28
N TYR A 66 1.02 -4.20 -4.53
CA TYR A 66 2.39 -4.21 -5.02
C TYR A 66 3.28 -3.22 -4.24
N CYS A 67 2.84 -1.97 -4.11
CA CYS A 67 3.53 -0.94 -3.33
C CYS A 67 3.71 -1.33 -1.86
N HIS A 68 2.73 -2.01 -1.26
CA HIS A 68 2.84 -2.55 0.09
C HIS A 68 4.05 -3.51 0.18
N ILE A 69 4.16 -4.46 -0.74
CA ILE A 69 5.24 -5.46 -0.76
C ILE A 69 6.60 -4.78 -0.97
N MET A 70 6.68 -3.80 -1.87
CA MET A 70 7.93 -3.05 -2.13
C MET A 70 8.38 -2.24 -0.91
N LEU A 71 7.45 -1.58 -0.21
CA LEU A 71 7.71 -0.89 1.05
C LEU A 71 8.24 -1.85 2.12
N ASP A 72 7.63 -3.04 2.21
CA ASP A 72 8.02 -4.07 3.17
C ASP A 72 9.39 -4.70 2.92
N ARG A 73 9.80 -4.71 1.65
CA ARG A 73 11.13 -5.14 1.18
C ARG A 73 12.18 -4.03 1.23
N CYS A 74 11.86 -2.87 1.80
CA CYS A 74 12.73 -1.70 1.86
C CYS A 74 13.17 -1.16 0.48
N GLN A 75 12.43 -1.49 -0.58
CA GLN A 75 12.69 -0.96 -1.93
C GLN A 75 12.14 0.47 -2.10
N ILE A 76 11.26 0.88 -1.21
CA ILE A 76 10.76 2.26 -1.09
C ILE A 76 11.14 2.78 0.29
N ASN A 77 11.76 3.97 0.35
CA ASN A 77 12.17 4.55 1.62
C ASN A 77 10.95 5.17 2.34
N PRO A 78 10.55 4.65 3.52
CA PRO A 78 9.35 5.11 4.22
C PRO A 78 9.43 6.57 4.68
N LYS A 79 10.64 7.09 4.95
CA LYS A 79 10.83 8.48 5.38
C LYS A 79 10.49 9.47 4.27
N ILE A 80 10.76 9.10 3.01
CA ILE A 80 10.39 9.92 1.84
C ILE A 80 8.86 10.01 1.74
N ILE A 81 8.15 8.89 1.93
CA ILE A 81 6.69 8.86 1.89
C ILE A 81 6.08 9.76 2.97
N GLU A 82 6.62 9.72 4.19
CA GLU A 82 6.17 10.58 5.28
C GLU A 82 6.39 12.07 4.98
N ILE A 83 7.58 12.45 4.50
CA ILE A 83 7.90 13.83 4.12
C ILE A 83 6.96 14.32 3.02
N LEU A 84 6.77 13.52 1.96
CA LEU A 84 5.89 13.89 0.85
C LEU A 84 4.43 14.06 1.30
N TYR A 85 3.93 13.15 2.14
CA TYR A 85 2.57 13.24 2.66
C TYR A 85 2.34 14.51 3.49
N VAL A 86 3.27 14.84 4.39
CA VAL A 86 3.20 16.05 5.22
C VAL A 86 3.29 17.31 4.34
N ALA A 87 4.21 17.34 3.38
CA ALA A 87 4.36 18.46 2.46
C ALA A 87 3.07 18.71 1.67
N LEU A 88 2.54 17.70 0.97
CA LEU A 88 1.32 17.88 0.17
C LEU A 88 0.13 18.34 1.02
N LYS A 89 -0.02 17.79 2.23
CA LYS A 89 -1.08 18.20 3.16
C LYS A 89 -0.94 19.67 3.57
N ASN A 90 0.28 20.12 3.88
CA ASN A 90 0.55 21.49 4.31
C ASN A 90 0.42 22.50 3.17
N PHE A 91 0.78 22.12 1.95
CA PHE A 91 0.66 22.98 0.77
C PHE A 91 -0.72 22.90 0.08
N LYS A 92 -1.67 22.14 0.63
CA LYS A 92 -2.98 21.85 0.00
C LYS A 92 -2.87 21.37 -1.45
N LEU A 93 -1.76 20.73 -1.79
CA LEU A 93 -1.52 20.22 -3.14
C LEU A 93 -2.31 18.92 -3.26
N SER A 94 -3.40 18.96 -4.04
CA SER A 94 -4.06 17.73 -4.47
C SER A 94 -3.12 17.00 -5.44
N PRO A 95 -2.82 15.70 -5.24
CA PRO A 95 -2.24 14.89 -6.28
C PRO A 95 -3.31 14.68 -7.36
N HIS A 96 -3.56 15.69 -8.18
CA HIS A 96 -4.30 15.54 -9.43
C HIS A 96 -3.35 14.87 -10.42
N PHE A 97 -3.18 13.56 -10.29
CA PHE A 97 -2.78 12.75 -11.42
C PHE A 97 -4.02 12.63 -12.30
N SER A 98 -4.04 13.43 -13.36
CA SER A 98 -5.07 13.41 -14.39
C SER A 98 -5.32 11.96 -14.80
N ARG A 99 -6.57 11.50 -14.66
CA ARG A 99 -7.00 10.23 -15.22
C ARG A 99 -6.92 10.39 -16.74
N CYS A 100 -5.93 9.74 -17.37
CA CYS A 100 -5.93 9.52 -18.81
C CYS A 100 -6.97 8.45 -19.17
#